data_AF-A0AAW2DXD8-F1
#
_entry.id   AF-A0AAW2DXD8-F1
#
_cell.length_a   1.000
_cell.length_b   1.000
_cell.length_c   1.000
_cell.angle_alpha   90.00
_cell.angle_beta   90.00
_cell.angle_gamma   90.00
#
_symmetry.space_group_name_H-M   'P 1'
#
loop_
_entity.id
_entity.type
_entity.pdbx_description
1 polymer ?
#
loop_
_entity_poly.entity_id
_entity_poly.type
_entity_poly.pdbx_seq_one_letter_code
_entity_poly.pdbx_strand_id
1 'polypeptide(L)'
;MAHVNAQHQSGITEEDKITNAKALYLEKHKKPFLLNHCWLMLKDQPKFADPNNAKSRSSVPPTPESISISEVDCGSGLGDTSNFERPIGRKAEKAIRKNKATGKDVGEYLTKKLKLIEDVTRLKEEKMFIEREKLAIEKEKSEEKLKIEKEKVMIEKKKFKMTKRLEEERIMMKDTSGLTGAQKAFYEQLQEEIMVRRNDYLLSCGGGGGGGSGDGDGGDIRVSGGGSGGGSGVGVGGGGNGTGGG
;
A
#
# COMPACT_ATOMS: atom_id res chain seq x y z
N MET A 1 28.22 16.67 -9.11
CA MET A 1 29.18 15.63 -9.52
C MET A 1 30.61 16.16 -9.62
N ALA A 2 30.89 17.28 -10.30
CA ALA A 2 32.26 17.84 -10.43
C ALA A 2 33.08 17.99 -9.12
N HIS A 3 32.44 18.36 -8.00
CA HIS A 3 33.15 18.56 -6.72
C HIS A 3 33.52 17.24 -5.99
N VAL A 4 32.77 16.15 -6.23
CA VAL A 4 33.03 14.84 -5.60
C VAL A 4 34.19 14.14 -6.29
N ASN A 5 34.26 14.24 -7.63
CA ASN A 5 35.38 13.69 -8.41
C ASN A 5 36.71 14.45 -8.18
N ALA A 6 36.73 15.55 -7.43
CA ALA A 6 37.97 16.27 -7.09
C ALA A 6 38.68 15.70 -5.84
N GLN A 7 37.98 14.94 -4.99
CA GLN A 7 38.56 14.33 -3.78
C GLN A 7 38.90 12.86 -4.03
N HIS A 8 40.05 12.62 -4.67
CA HIS A 8 40.60 11.28 -4.85
C HIS A 8 41.24 10.77 -3.55
N GLN A 9 40.48 10.03 -2.75
CA GLN A 9 41.04 9.11 -1.74
C GLN A 9 40.94 7.67 -2.28
N SER A 10 42.10 7.03 -2.43
CA SER A 10 42.20 5.68 -3.00
C SER A 10 41.46 4.66 -2.13
N GLY A 11 40.46 3.97 -2.70
CA GLY A 11 39.66 2.95 -2.02
C GLY A 11 38.15 3.23 -1.97
N ILE A 12 37.70 4.43 -2.35
CA ILE A 12 36.27 4.78 -2.37
C ILE A 12 35.50 4.01 -3.47
N THR A 13 34.48 3.24 -3.10
CA THR A 13 33.64 2.50 -4.06
C THR A 13 32.68 3.43 -4.83
N GLU A 14 32.08 2.98 -5.93
CA GLU A 14 31.11 3.80 -6.67
C GLU A 14 29.86 4.10 -5.81
N GLU A 15 29.49 3.16 -4.94
CA GLU A 15 28.43 3.25 -3.94
C GLU A 15 28.72 4.36 -2.92
N ASP A 16 29.97 4.46 -2.45
CA ASP A 16 30.43 5.50 -1.53
C ASP A 16 30.40 6.89 -2.20
N LYS A 17 30.83 7.00 -3.47
CA LYS A 17 30.74 8.25 -4.24
C LYS A 17 29.30 8.73 -4.39
N ILE A 18 28.37 7.80 -4.66
CA ILE A 18 26.93 8.10 -4.74
C ILE A 18 26.39 8.54 -3.37
N THR A 19 26.85 7.92 -2.28
CA THR A 19 26.43 8.24 -0.91
C THR A 19 26.93 9.63 -0.48
N ASN A 20 28.21 9.94 -0.73
CA ASN A 20 28.79 11.27 -0.49
C ASN A 20 28.09 12.35 -1.34
N ALA A 21 27.85 12.09 -2.63
CA ALA A 21 27.11 13.02 -3.50
C ALA A 21 25.68 13.32 -2.99
N LYS A 22 25.00 12.35 -2.38
CA LYS A 22 23.68 12.55 -1.73
C LYS A 22 23.78 13.37 -0.46
N ALA A 23 24.80 13.14 0.37
CA ALA A 23 25.04 13.92 1.59
C ALA A 23 25.28 15.40 1.27
N LEU A 24 26.17 15.70 0.31
CA LEU A 24 26.43 17.07 -0.15
C LEU A 24 25.20 17.76 -0.77
N TYR A 25 24.34 17.01 -1.47
CA TYR A 25 23.08 17.55 -1.97
C TYR A 25 22.11 17.91 -0.84
N LEU A 26 21.99 17.04 0.16
CA LEU A 26 21.16 17.26 1.35
C LEU A 26 21.65 18.47 2.16
N GLU A 27 22.97 18.62 2.35
CA GLU A 27 23.58 19.78 3.00
C GLU A 27 23.28 21.08 2.25
N LYS A 28 23.55 21.11 0.94
CA LYS A 28 23.41 22.33 0.12
C LYS A 28 21.95 22.76 -0.10
N HIS A 29 21.04 21.82 -0.28
CA HIS A 29 19.64 22.10 -0.64
C HIS A 29 18.63 21.85 0.49
N LYS A 30 19.07 21.36 1.65
CA LYS A 30 18.24 21.01 2.83
C LYS A 30 17.06 20.09 2.52
N LYS A 31 17.16 19.31 1.43
CA LYS A 31 16.13 18.40 0.92
C LYS A 31 16.78 17.10 0.43
N PRO A 32 16.17 15.92 0.67
CA PRO A 32 16.69 14.65 0.16
C PRO A 32 16.59 14.58 -1.37
N PHE A 33 17.49 13.82 -1.99
CA PHE A 33 17.46 13.58 -3.44
C PHE A 33 16.40 12.54 -3.80
N LEU A 34 15.25 13.00 -4.31
CA LEU A 34 14.09 12.14 -4.59
C LEU A 34 14.22 11.29 -5.87
N LEU A 35 15.07 11.69 -6.83
CA LEU A 35 15.18 11.05 -8.15
C LEU A 35 16.17 9.87 -8.20
N ASN A 36 16.41 9.20 -7.06
CA ASN A 36 17.32 8.05 -6.97
C ASN A 36 16.90 6.89 -7.90
N HIS A 37 15.58 6.68 -8.07
CA HIS A 37 15.06 5.66 -8.98
C HIS A 37 15.44 5.94 -10.45
N CYS A 38 15.31 7.19 -10.89
CA CYS A 38 15.69 7.59 -12.25
C CYS A 38 17.18 7.39 -12.52
N TRP A 39 18.05 7.67 -11.53
CA TRP A 39 19.49 7.41 -11.64
C TRP A 39 19.78 5.92 -11.88
N LEU A 40 19.16 5.02 -11.10
CA LEU A 40 19.34 3.57 -11.25
C LEU A 40 18.88 3.04 -12.63
N MET A 41 17.88 3.64 -13.25
CA MET A 41 17.41 3.27 -14.59
C MET A 41 18.31 3.78 -15.73
N LEU A 42 19.06 4.86 -15.49
CA LEU A 42 19.83 5.57 -16.52
C LEU A 42 21.33 5.28 -16.47
N LYS A 43 21.88 4.89 -15.31
CA LYS A 43 23.34 4.70 -15.11
C LYS A 43 23.97 3.66 -16.05
N ASP A 44 23.22 2.64 -16.46
CA ASP A 44 23.71 1.54 -17.30
C ASP A 44 23.39 1.76 -18.80
N GLN A 45 22.83 2.91 -19.18
CA GLN A 45 22.53 3.22 -20.57
C GLN A 45 23.81 3.61 -21.33
N PRO A 46 24.07 3.08 -22.54
CA PRO A 46 25.31 3.31 -23.27
C PRO A 46 25.54 4.79 -23.66
N LYS A 47 24.48 5.60 -23.66
CA LYS A 47 24.54 7.06 -23.88
C LYS A 47 25.24 7.82 -22.75
N PHE A 48 25.30 7.25 -21.54
CA PHE A 48 25.87 7.87 -20.33
C PHE A 48 27.08 7.11 -19.78
N ALA A 49 27.56 6.09 -20.49
CA ALA A 49 28.78 5.36 -20.11
C ALA A 49 30.03 6.21 -20.36
N ASP A 50 30.97 6.22 -19.40
CA ASP A 50 32.20 7.02 -19.52
C ASP A 50 33.07 6.57 -20.71
N PRO A 51 33.43 7.48 -21.65
CA PRO A 51 34.26 7.12 -22.80
C PRO A 51 35.69 6.69 -22.42
N ASN A 52 36.13 6.98 -21.18
CA ASN A 52 37.40 6.47 -20.67
C ASN A 52 37.35 4.99 -20.24
N ASN A 53 36.18 4.44 -19.90
CA ASN A 53 36.03 3.00 -19.59
C ASN A 53 36.09 2.14 -20.88
N ALA A 54 35.60 2.69 -21.99
CA ALA A 54 35.55 2.03 -23.31
C ALA A 54 36.93 1.59 -23.85
N LYS A 55 38.04 2.17 -23.36
CA LYS A 55 39.41 1.79 -23.76
C LYS A 55 39.81 0.36 -23.35
N SER A 56 39.03 -0.30 -22.48
CA SER A 56 39.27 -1.69 -22.06
C SER A 56 38.85 -2.76 -23.09
N ARG A 57 38.18 -2.39 -24.20
CA ARG A 57 37.71 -3.34 -25.24
C ARG A 57 37.91 -2.87 -26.68
N SER A 58 39.12 -2.40 -27.03
CA SER A 58 39.51 -2.30 -28.45
C SER A 58 41.01 -2.50 -28.65
N SER A 59 41.38 -3.68 -29.15
CA SER A 59 42.73 -4.01 -29.60
C SER A 59 42.72 -4.25 -31.12
N VAL A 60 42.56 -3.18 -31.90
CA VAL A 60 42.94 -3.13 -33.33
C VAL A 60 43.41 -1.70 -33.67
N PRO A 61 44.64 -1.51 -34.23
CA PRO A 61 45.18 -0.19 -34.61
C PRO A 61 44.75 0.26 -36.03
N PRO A 62 45.03 1.53 -36.45
CA PRO A 62 44.41 2.15 -37.64
C PRO A 62 45.34 2.40 -38.87
N THR A 63 44.72 2.77 -40.02
CA THR A 63 45.27 3.51 -41.22
C THR A 63 46.33 2.83 -42.13
N PRO A 64 46.64 3.31 -43.37
CA PRO A 64 45.83 4.04 -44.41
C PRO A 64 46.08 3.66 -45.92
N GLU A 65 45.26 4.24 -46.84
CA GLU A 65 45.55 4.79 -48.21
C GLU A 65 46.03 4.01 -49.48
N SER A 66 45.84 4.67 -50.65
CA SER A 66 46.22 4.40 -52.07
C SER A 66 45.31 3.45 -52.92
N ILE A 67 44.74 3.77 -54.11
CA ILE A 67 45.20 4.34 -55.42
C ILE A 67 45.78 3.22 -56.34
N SER A 68 45.38 2.99 -57.61
CA SER A 68 44.51 3.69 -58.59
C SER A 68 44.03 2.84 -59.80
N ILE A 69 42.90 3.24 -60.44
CA ILE A 69 42.58 3.28 -61.91
C ILE A 69 42.89 2.07 -62.82
N SER A 70 41.87 1.52 -63.53
CA SER A 70 41.78 1.50 -65.03
C SER A 70 40.54 0.75 -65.56
N GLU A 71 40.05 1.17 -66.72
CA GLU A 71 38.96 0.55 -67.50
C GLU A 71 39.48 -0.60 -68.37
N VAL A 72 38.65 -1.62 -68.64
CA VAL A 72 38.55 -2.27 -69.97
C VAL A 72 37.09 -2.71 -70.22
N ASP A 73 36.65 -2.49 -71.45
CA ASP A 73 35.32 -2.70 -72.04
C ASP A 73 35.05 -4.16 -72.48
N CYS A 74 33.78 -4.44 -72.83
CA CYS A 74 33.24 -5.53 -73.66
C CYS A 74 33.43 -7.00 -73.19
N GLY A 75 32.51 -7.93 -73.48
CA GLY A 75 31.27 -7.82 -74.26
C GLY A 75 31.04 -9.04 -75.15
N SER A 76 30.81 -10.22 -74.56
CA SER A 76 30.33 -11.43 -75.26
C SER A 76 29.69 -12.37 -74.23
N GLY A 77 28.54 -13.00 -74.43
CA GLY A 77 27.78 -13.19 -75.66
C GLY A 77 27.78 -14.67 -76.06
N LEU A 78 26.57 -15.29 -76.05
CA LEU A 78 26.18 -16.59 -76.62
C LEU A 78 25.98 -17.80 -75.67
N GLY A 79 24.89 -18.55 -75.90
CA GLY A 79 24.66 -19.93 -75.45
C GLY A 79 24.13 -20.08 -74.01
N ASP A 80 22.83 -20.16 -73.73
CA ASP A 80 21.87 -21.26 -74.02
C ASP A 80 22.01 -22.50 -73.11
N THR A 81 20.86 -23.13 -72.85
CA THR A 81 20.60 -24.41 -72.17
C THR A 81 20.54 -24.49 -70.63
N SER A 82 19.50 -25.23 -70.22
CA SER A 82 19.28 -25.88 -68.91
C SER A 82 18.76 -25.05 -67.72
N ASN A 83 17.54 -25.41 -67.29
CA ASN A 83 17.05 -25.14 -65.95
C ASN A 83 17.84 -25.98 -64.93
N PHE A 84 18.97 -25.46 -64.48
CA PHE A 84 19.54 -25.82 -63.19
C PHE A 84 19.65 -24.57 -62.33
N GLU A 85 18.70 -24.43 -61.40
CA GLU A 85 18.76 -23.42 -60.36
C GLU A 85 20.08 -23.59 -59.60
N ARG A 86 21.02 -22.67 -59.83
CA ARG A 86 22.40 -22.82 -59.35
C ARG A 86 22.38 -22.98 -57.83
N PRO A 87 23.02 -24.02 -57.26
CA PRO A 87 23.01 -24.22 -55.82
C PRO A 87 23.49 -22.95 -55.12
N ILE A 88 22.75 -22.52 -54.09
CA ILE A 88 22.93 -21.20 -53.48
C ILE A 88 24.41 -20.99 -53.15
N GLY A 89 25.04 -19.98 -53.75
CA GLY A 89 26.49 -19.87 -53.72
C GLY A 89 27.01 -19.87 -52.27
N ARG A 90 28.15 -20.53 -52.00
CA ARG A 90 28.74 -20.69 -50.66
C ARG A 90 28.87 -19.38 -49.86
N LYS A 91 28.91 -18.23 -50.54
CA LYS A 91 28.89 -16.87 -49.98
C LYS A 91 27.49 -16.44 -49.50
N ALA A 92 26.43 -16.76 -50.24
CA ALA A 92 25.03 -16.50 -49.89
C ALA A 92 24.54 -17.43 -48.77
N GLU A 93 24.85 -18.74 -48.82
CA GLU A 93 24.50 -19.67 -47.73
C GLU A 93 25.12 -19.23 -46.39
N LYS A 94 26.38 -18.77 -46.41
CA LYS A 94 27.10 -18.27 -45.24
C LYS A 94 26.46 -16.98 -44.68
N ALA A 95 25.89 -16.12 -45.54
CA ALA A 95 25.14 -14.95 -45.10
C ALA A 95 23.80 -15.34 -44.45
N ILE A 96 23.05 -16.27 -45.06
CA ILE A 96 21.78 -16.78 -44.52
C ILE A 96 21.98 -17.48 -43.17
N ARG A 97 23.03 -18.32 -43.04
CA ARG A 97 23.38 -18.96 -41.75
C ARG A 97 23.76 -17.94 -40.67
N LYS A 98 24.52 -16.89 -41.01
CA LYS A 98 24.85 -15.80 -40.07
C LYS A 98 23.60 -15.06 -39.60
N ASN A 99 22.73 -14.63 -40.51
CA ASN A 99 21.52 -13.90 -40.16
C ASN A 99 20.55 -14.73 -39.30
N LYS A 100 20.41 -16.04 -39.57
CA LYS A 100 19.63 -16.96 -38.72
C LYS A 100 20.21 -17.11 -37.30
N ALA A 101 21.53 -17.03 -37.13
CA ALA A 101 22.15 -17.07 -35.81
C ALA A 101 21.91 -15.77 -35.02
N THR A 102 22.11 -14.61 -35.63
CA THR A 102 21.93 -13.30 -34.97
C THR A 102 20.47 -12.98 -34.66
N GLY A 103 19.53 -13.36 -35.53
CA GLY A 103 18.09 -13.15 -35.28
C GLY A 103 17.55 -13.97 -34.10
N LYS A 104 18.19 -15.09 -33.76
CA LYS A 104 17.76 -15.95 -32.65
C LYS A 104 18.08 -15.31 -31.29
N ASP A 105 19.27 -14.76 -31.13
CA ASP A 105 19.71 -14.02 -29.94
C ASP A 105 18.83 -12.79 -29.66
N VAL A 106 18.55 -11.98 -30.69
CA VAL A 106 17.67 -10.81 -30.58
C VAL A 106 16.21 -11.21 -30.25
N GLY A 107 15.71 -12.29 -30.85
CA GLY A 107 14.38 -12.83 -30.55
C GLY A 107 14.25 -13.36 -29.12
N GLU A 108 15.28 -14.06 -28.62
CA GLU A 108 15.35 -14.49 -27.23
C GLU A 108 15.42 -13.31 -26.26
N TYR A 109 16.19 -12.26 -26.57
CA TYR A 109 16.24 -11.04 -25.77
C TYR A 109 14.88 -10.33 -25.69
N LEU A 110 14.19 -10.16 -26.82
CA LEU A 110 12.83 -9.62 -26.89
C LEU A 110 11.85 -10.45 -26.06
N THR A 111 11.91 -11.78 -26.17
CA THR A 111 11.06 -12.71 -25.41
C THR A 111 11.31 -12.60 -23.90
N LYS A 112 12.57 -12.55 -23.47
CA LYS A 112 12.96 -12.36 -22.06
C LYS A 112 12.47 -11.01 -21.52
N LYS A 113 12.56 -9.94 -22.32
CA LYS A 113 12.09 -8.59 -21.96
C LYS A 113 10.57 -8.51 -21.84
N LEU A 114 9.81 -9.17 -22.72
CA LEU A 114 8.35 -9.24 -22.64
C LEU A 114 7.88 -9.96 -21.37
N LYS A 115 8.47 -11.13 -21.06
CA LYS A 115 8.17 -11.87 -19.80
C LYS A 115 8.48 -11.03 -18.56
N LEU A 116 9.62 -10.32 -18.54
CA LEU A 116 9.96 -9.43 -17.44
C LEU A 116 8.94 -8.29 -17.26
N ILE A 117 8.41 -7.73 -18.36
CA ILE A 117 7.35 -6.71 -18.28
C ILE A 117 6.07 -7.30 -17.70
N GLU A 118 5.65 -8.48 -18.18
CA GLU A 118 4.47 -9.23 -17.70
C GLU A 118 4.57 -9.56 -16.21
N ASP A 119 5.71 -10.10 -15.76
CA ASP A 119 5.98 -10.39 -14.34
C ASP A 119 5.95 -9.12 -13.48
N VAL A 120 6.53 -8.01 -13.96
CA VAL A 120 6.50 -6.71 -13.26
C VAL A 120 5.09 -6.13 -13.19
N THR A 121 4.27 -6.28 -14.24
CA THR A 121 2.85 -5.85 -14.18
C THR A 121 2.06 -6.69 -13.19
N ARG A 122 2.19 -8.02 -13.21
CA ARG A 122 1.52 -8.92 -12.27
C ARG A 122 1.89 -8.62 -10.81
N LEU A 123 3.19 -8.52 -10.50
CA LEU A 123 3.66 -8.19 -9.15
C LEU A 123 3.17 -6.80 -8.68
N LYS A 124 3.00 -5.85 -9.60
CA LYS A 124 2.44 -4.53 -9.29
C LYS A 124 0.94 -4.61 -8.98
N GLU A 125 0.19 -5.41 -9.72
CA GLU A 125 -1.25 -5.64 -9.49
C GLU A 125 -1.50 -6.37 -8.17
N GLU A 126 -0.75 -7.44 -7.89
CA GLU A 126 -0.77 -8.16 -6.61
C GLU A 126 -0.45 -7.22 -5.44
N LYS A 127 0.61 -6.41 -5.56
CA LYS A 127 0.95 -5.42 -4.53
C LYS A 127 -0.18 -4.40 -4.32
N MET A 128 -0.77 -3.89 -5.41
CA MET A 128 -1.91 -2.95 -5.34
C MET A 128 -3.18 -3.59 -4.78
N PHE A 129 -3.35 -4.91 -4.86
CA PHE A 129 -4.42 -5.64 -4.19
C PHE A 129 -4.16 -5.73 -2.68
N ILE A 130 -2.99 -6.24 -2.28
CA ILE A 130 -2.57 -6.38 -0.88
C ILE A 130 -2.58 -5.02 -0.16
N GLU A 131 -2.16 -3.94 -0.82
CA GLU A 131 -2.15 -2.59 -0.26
C GLU A 131 -3.57 -2.05 -0.02
N ARG A 132 -4.53 -2.36 -0.91
CA ARG A 132 -5.96 -2.02 -0.73
C ARG A 132 -6.61 -2.83 0.40
N GLU A 133 -6.35 -4.13 0.46
CA GLU A 133 -6.85 -5.01 1.51
C GLU A 133 -6.31 -4.59 2.89
N LYS A 134 -5.00 -4.34 3.00
CA LYS A 134 -4.36 -3.82 4.21
C LYS A 134 -4.93 -2.47 4.65
N LEU A 135 -5.23 -1.57 3.70
CA LEU A 135 -5.85 -0.28 3.98
C LEU A 135 -7.29 -0.44 4.51
N ALA A 136 -8.06 -1.39 3.97
CA ALA A 136 -9.40 -1.70 4.45
C ALA A 136 -9.37 -2.23 5.90
N ILE A 137 -8.49 -3.20 6.19
CA ILE A 137 -8.30 -3.78 7.53
C ILE A 137 -7.87 -2.71 8.54
N GLU A 138 -6.91 -1.83 8.20
CA GLU A 138 -6.49 -0.78 9.13
C GLU A 138 -7.60 0.27 9.35
N LYS A 139 -8.41 0.58 8.33
CA LYS A 139 -9.58 1.46 8.47
C LYS A 139 -10.62 0.86 9.42
N GLU A 140 -11.04 -0.38 9.20
CA GLU A 140 -11.98 -1.10 10.08
C GLU A 140 -11.47 -1.15 11.53
N LYS A 141 -10.21 -1.54 11.72
CA LYS A 141 -9.54 -1.55 13.03
C LYS A 141 -9.46 -0.17 13.68
N SER A 142 -9.32 0.91 12.90
CA SER A 142 -9.35 2.28 13.41
C SER A 142 -10.76 2.72 13.85
N GLU A 143 -11.80 2.29 13.13
CA GLU A 143 -13.20 2.56 13.44
C GLU A 143 -13.65 1.79 14.68
N GLU A 144 -13.25 0.52 14.83
CA GLU A 144 -13.49 -0.29 16.02
C GLU A 144 -12.81 0.33 17.26
N LYS A 145 -11.53 0.68 17.18
CA LYS A 145 -10.80 1.39 18.25
C LYS A 145 -11.54 2.68 18.65
N LEU A 146 -11.99 3.47 17.68
CA LEU A 146 -12.72 4.72 17.93
C LEU A 146 -14.08 4.47 18.61
N LYS A 147 -14.77 3.38 18.26
CA LYS A 147 -16.03 2.98 18.90
C LYS A 147 -15.81 2.57 20.36
N ILE A 148 -14.82 1.71 20.62
CA ILE A 148 -14.40 1.29 21.96
C ILE A 148 -14.01 2.51 22.82
N GLU A 149 -13.26 3.46 22.26
CA GLU A 149 -12.82 4.64 23.00
C GLU A 149 -13.98 5.58 23.35
N LYS A 150 -14.92 5.80 22.42
CA LYS A 150 -16.16 6.54 22.69
C LYS A 150 -17.00 5.89 23.81
N GLU A 151 -17.06 4.56 23.83
CA GLU A 151 -17.77 3.81 24.87
C GLU A 151 -17.08 3.91 26.24
N LYS A 152 -15.75 3.76 26.30
CA LYS A 152 -14.97 4.00 27.53
C LYS A 152 -15.20 5.40 28.10
N VAL A 153 -15.08 6.44 27.26
CA VAL A 153 -15.33 7.83 27.65
C VAL A 153 -16.78 8.02 28.15
N MET A 154 -17.76 7.35 27.54
CA MET A 154 -19.14 7.38 28.02
C MET A 154 -19.29 6.70 29.39
N ILE A 155 -18.67 5.53 29.59
CA ILE A 155 -18.67 4.79 30.86
C ILE A 155 -17.98 5.62 31.95
N GLU A 156 -16.83 6.22 31.66
CA GLU A 156 -16.10 7.08 32.59
C GLU A 156 -16.90 8.33 32.94
N LYS A 157 -17.52 9.01 31.96
CA LYS A 157 -18.43 10.14 32.21
C LYS A 157 -19.65 9.74 33.04
N LYS A 158 -20.19 8.53 32.87
CA LYS A 158 -21.26 7.98 33.72
C LYS A 158 -20.76 7.71 35.15
N LYS A 159 -19.59 7.08 35.30
CA LYS A 159 -18.94 6.85 36.62
C LYS A 159 -18.68 8.16 37.35
N PHE A 160 -18.08 9.15 36.69
CA PHE A 160 -17.81 10.48 37.24
C PHE A 160 -19.10 11.22 37.66
N LYS A 161 -20.17 11.14 36.86
CA LYS A 161 -21.50 11.67 37.26
C LYS A 161 -22.06 10.96 38.49
N MET A 162 -21.89 9.63 38.58
CA MET A 162 -22.35 8.83 39.71
C MET A 162 -21.56 9.14 40.99
N THR A 163 -20.24 9.21 40.93
CA THR A 163 -19.41 9.57 42.09
C THR A 163 -19.66 11.00 42.54
N LYS A 164 -19.81 11.96 41.61
CA LYS A 164 -20.21 13.32 41.95
C LYS A 164 -21.56 13.35 42.67
N ARG A 165 -22.57 12.61 42.19
CA ARG A 165 -23.88 12.56 42.84
C ARG A 165 -23.79 12.01 44.27
N LEU A 166 -23.03 10.92 44.48
CA LEU A 166 -22.83 10.31 45.79
C LEU A 166 -22.11 11.25 46.77
N GLU A 167 -21.10 11.99 46.33
CA GLU A 167 -20.41 12.96 47.20
C GLU A 167 -21.29 14.18 47.51
N GLU A 168 -22.08 14.66 46.54
CA GLU A 168 -23.10 15.68 46.80
C GLU A 168 -24.18 15.19 47.78
N GLU A 169 -24.65 13.94 47.68
CA GLU A 169 -25.56 13.32 48.65
C GLU A 169 -24.93 13.20 50.03
N ARG A 170 -23.64 12.84 50.12
CA ARG A 170 -22.88 12.81 51.37
C ARG A 170 -22.77 14.18 52.03
N ILE A 171 -22.59 15.25 51.25
CA ILE A 171 -22.58 16.64 51.74
C ILE A 171 -23.97 17.06 52.21
N MET A 172 -25.03 16.72 51.46
CA MET A 172 -26.42 17.00 51.86
C MET A 172 -26.87 16.25 53.13
N MET A 173 -26.36 15.04 53.37
CA MET A 173 -26.63 14.26 54.59
C MET A 173 -25.71 14.59 55.76
N LYS A 174 -24.79 15.55 55.62
CA LYS A 174 -23.86 15.95 56.69
C LYS A 174 -24.61 16.78 57.74
N ASP A 175 -24.81 16.22 58.93
CA ASP A 175 -25.31 16.97 60.08
C ASP A 175 -24.32 18.09 60.47
N THR A 176 -24.84 19.32 60.56
CA THR A 176 -24.09 20.54 60.89
C THR A 176 -24.31 21.01 62.33
N SER A 177 -25.18 20.36 63.10
CA SER A 177 -25.53 20.75 64.49
C SER A 177 -24.34 20.69 65.45
N GLY A 178 -23.42 19.73 65.25
CA GLY A 178 -22.21 19.54 66.06
C GLY A 178 -20.94 20.23 65.54
N LEU A 179 -21.03 21.12 64.54
CA LEU A 179 -19.85 21.78 63.93
C LEU A 179 -19.58 23.17 64.53
N THR A 180 -18.31 23.57 64.51
CA THR A 180 -17.92 24.97 64.84
C THR A 180 -18.52 25.94 63.83
N GLY A 181 -18.84 27.18 64.24
CA GLY A 181 -19.60 28.13 63.41
C GLY A 181 -19.04 28.37 61.99
N ALA A 182 -17.71 28.43 61.85
CA ALA A 182 -17.06 28.58 60.54
C ALA A 182 -17.17 27.30 59.67
N GLN A 183 -17.05 26.11 60.27
CA GLN A 183 -17.23 24.84 59.56
C GLN A 183 -18.70 24.61 59.17
N LYS A 184 -19.63 25.01 60.05
CA LYS A 184 -21.06 24.97 59.79
C LYS A 184 -21.42 25.81 58.56
N ALA A 185 -21.02 27.08 58.53
CA ALA A 185 -21.25 27.97 57.39
C ALA A 185 -20.67 27.42 56.07
N PHE A 186 -19.50 26.78 56.10
CA PHE A 186 -18.91 26.13 54.93
C PHE A 186 -19.77 24.99 54.38
N TYR A 187 -20.29 24.10 55.25
CA TYR A 187 -21.18 23.02 54.79
C TYR A 187 -22.55 23.52 54.36
N GLU A 188 -23.13 24.51 55.04
CA GLU A 188 -24.39 25.16 54.64
C GLU A 188 -24.27 25.78 53.24
N GLN A 189 -23.17 26.50 52.97
CA GLN A 189 -22.88 27.06 51.64
C GLN A 189 -22.75 25.98 50.55
N LEU A 190 -22.06 24.86 50.84
CA LEU A 190 -21.96 23.74 49.90
C LEU A 190 -23.32 23.08 49.63
N GLN A 191 -24.15 22.93 50.65
CA GLN A 191 -25.51 22.39 50.53
C GLN A 191 -26.39 23.29 49.66
N GLU A 192 -26.34 24.61 49.87
CA GLU A 192 -27.04 25.59 49.03
C GLU A 192 -26.57 25.53 47.57
N GLU A 193 -25.26 25.50 47.33
CA GLU A 193 -24.70 25.41 45.97
C GLU A 193 -25.15 24.12 45.25
N ILE A 194 -25.21 23.00 45.97
CA ILE A 194 -25.71 21.71 45.45
C ILE A 194 -27.20 21.79 45.12
N MET A 195 -28.02 22.43 45.96
CA MET A 195 -29.45 22.62 45.69
C MET A 195 -29.69 23.49 44.46
N VAL A 196 -29.01 24.64 44.35
CA VAL A 196 -29.09 25.53 43.18
C VAL A 196 -28.69 24.77 41.90
N ARG A 197 -27.53 24.08 41.94
CA ARG A 197 -27.01 23.32 40.79
C ARG A 197 -27.94 22.19 40.35
N ARG A 198 -28.60 21.50 41.29
CA ARG A 198 -29.56 20.42 40.98
C ARG A 198 -30.87 20.98 40.43
N ASN A 199 -31.35 22.11 40.96
CA ASN A 199 -32.57 22.78 40.51
C ASN A 199 -32.44 23.33 39.07
N ASP A 200 -31.32 24.00 38.78
CA ASP A 200 -31.01 24.52 37.44
C ASP A 200 -30.94 23.40 36.38
N TYR A 201 -30.34 22.25 36.71
CA TYR A 201 -30.35 21.08 35.84
C TYR A 201 -31.76 20.51 35.58
N LEU A 202 -32.68 20.56 36.54
CA LEU A 202 -34.06 20.10 36.34
C LEU A 202 -34.83 21.06 35.42
N LEU A 203 -34.64 22.37 35.59
CA LEU A 203 -35.22 23.40 34.71
C LEU A 203 -34.67 23.30 33.28
N SER A 204 -33.37 23.05 33.11
CA SER A 204 -32.73 22.89 31.79
C SER A 204 -33.08 21.58 31.07
N CYS A 205 -33.46 20.51 31.78
CA CYS A 205 -33.76 19.21 31.18
C CYS A 205 -35.27 18.89 31.06
N GLY A 206 -36.16 19.69 31.66
CA GLY A 206 -37.60 19.43 31.70
C GLY A 206 -38.39 19.76 30.43
N GLY A 207 -37.78 20.40 29.43
CA GLY A 207 -38.45 20.92 28.22
C GLY A 207 -38.70 19.90 27.09
N GLY A 208 -39.02 18.64 27.42
CA GLY A 208 -39.16 17.53 26.47
C GLY A 208 -40.56 16.92 26.38
N GLY A 209 -41.61 17.75 26.27
CA GLY A 209 -43.00 17.29 26.12
C GLY A 209 -43.27 16.62 24.76
N GLY A 210 -44.04 15.52 24.77
CA GLY A 210 -44.22 14.67 23.60
C GLY A 210 -45.26 15.16 22.58
N GLY A 211 -45.16 14.64 21.36
CA GLY A 211 -46.15 14.78 20.29
C GLY A 211 -46.35 13.44 19.60
N GLY A 212 -47.31 12.65 20.08
CA GLY A 212 -47.77 11.45 19.40
C GLY A 212 -48.90 11.80 18.43
N SER A 213 -48.80 11.35 17.19
CA SER A 213 -49.92 11.29 16.24
C SER A 213 -49.67 10.09 15.36
N GLY A 214 -50.56 9.11 15.45
CA GLY A 214 -50.51 7.91 14.63
C GLY A 214 -51.70 7.89 13.70
N ASP A 215 -51.41 7.81 12.41
CA ASP A 215 -52.28 7.42 11.29
C ASP A 215 -51.33 6.76 10.27
N GLY A 216 -51.67 5.71 9.52
CA GLY A 216 -52.98 5.07 9.41
C GLY A 216 -53.29 4.60 7.98
N ASP A 217 -52.36 3.95 7.28
CA ASP A 217 -52.56 3.26 5.98
C ASP A 217 -51.34 2.35 5.73
N GLY A 218 -51.36 1.20 5.04
CA GLY A 218 -52.36 0.62 4.14
C GLY A 218 -51.62 0.10 2.90
N GLY A 219 -51.37 -1.21 2.79
CA GLY A 219 -50.49 -1.72 1.72
C GLY A 219 -50.22 -3.23 1.73
N ASP A 220 -51.19 -4.02 1.29
CA ASP A 220 -51.01 -5.46 1.01
C ASP A 220 -49.99 -5.71 -0.11
N ILE A 221 -49.06 -6.65 0.11
CA ILE A 221 -48.60 -7.55 -0.97
C ILE A 221 -48.72 -9.00 -0.50
N ARG A 222 -49.73 -9.68 -1.02
CA ARG A 222 -49.85 -11.15 -0.96
C ARG A 222 -48.92 -11.77 -2.00
N VAL A 223 -48.10 -12.73 -1.58
CA VAL A 223 -47.63 -13.80 -2.48
C VAL A 223 -48.01 -15.13 -1.84
N SER A 224 -48.79 -15.92 -2.58
CA SER A 224 -49.41 -17.16 -2.13
C SER A 224 -48.75 -18.40 -2.72
N GLY A 225 -48.84 -19.53 -2.00
CA GLY A 225 -48.33 -20.85 -2.40
C GLY A 225 -46.88 -21.06 -1.94
N GLY A 226 -46.51 -22.16 -1.28
CA GLY A 226 -47.15 -23.46 -1.04
C GLY A 226 -46.02 -24.52 -1.09
N GLY A 227 -46.02 -25.65 -0.40
CA GLY A 227 -47.04 -26.34 0.41
C GLY A 227 -46.81 -27.84 0.25
N SER A 228 -46.72 -28.59 1.36
CA SER A 228 -46.44 -30.05 1.44
C SER A 228 -44.97 -30.49 1.25
N GLY A 229 -44.45 -31.47 1.99
CA GLY A 229 -45.03 -32.16 3.17
C GLY A 229 -44.27 -33.44 3.58
N GLY A 230 -44.54 -33.93 4.80
CA GLY A 230 -44.14 -35.26 5.33
C GLY A 230 -42.64 -35.48 5.62
N GLY A 231 -42.22 -36.29 6.60
CA GLY A 231 -42.95 -37.06 7.61
C GLY A 231 -42.03 -38.10 8.28
N SER A 232 -42.45 -38.68 9.42
CA SER A 232 -41.74 -39.69 10.23
C SER A 232 -40.47 -39.17 10.96
N GLY A 233 -40.26 -39.39 12.26
CA GLY A 233 -40.27 -40.67 12.99
C GLY A 233 -38.82 -41.17 13.03
N VAL A 234 -38.17 -41.45 14.17
CA VAL A 234 -38.57 -42.35 15.27
C VAL A 234 -38.01 -41.84 16.61
N GLY A 235 -38.65 -42.17 17.74
CA GLY A 235 -38.10 -41.97 19.09
C GLY A 235 -37.71 -43.27 19.78
N VAL A 236 -36.64 -43.22 20.59
CA VAL A 236 -36.24 -44.17 21.66
C VAL A 236 -35.56 -43.25 22.70
N GLY A 237 -35.93 -43.17 23.99
CA GLY A 237 -35.91 -44.23 24.99
C GLY A 237 -34.46 -44.50 25.44
N GLY A 238 -34.03 -44.44 26.70
CA GLY A 238 -34.70 -44.12 27.97
C GLY A 238 -33.88 -44.65 29.16
N GLY A 239 -33.90 -43.99 30.32
CA GLY A 239 -33.21 -44.41 31.56
C GLY A 239 -31.69 -44.10 31.61
N GLY A 240 -31.05 -43.98 32.77
CA GLY A 240 -31.57 -43.95 34.15
C GLY A 240 -30.51 -44.37 35.18
N ASN A 241 -30.40 -43.63 36.31
CA ASN A 241 -29.53 -43.89 37.48
C ASN A 241 -28.00 -43.92 37.20
N GLY A 242 -27.10 -43.72 38.18
CA GLY A 242 -27.23 -43.40 39.61
C GLY A 242 -25.97 -43.85 40.37
N THR A 243 -25.73 -43.32 41.59
CA THR A 243 -24.60 -43.57 42.52
C THR A 243 -23.20 -43.21 41.95
N GLY A 244 -22.28 -42.52 42.67
CA GLY A 244 -21.67 -42.79 43.98
C GLY A 244 -20.18 -43.11 43.72
N GLY A 245 -19.16 -42.78 44.51
CA GLY A 245 -19.00 -42.01 45.76
C GLY A 245 -17.49 -41.97 46.08
N GLY A 246 -17.07 -41.34 47.18
CA GLY A 246 -15.66 -41.24 47.59
C GLY A 246 -15.15 -39.81 47.67
#